data_AF-I1JVE0-F1
#
_entry.id   AF-I1JVE0-F1
#
_cell.length_a   1.000
_cell.length_b   1.000
_cell.length_c   1.000
_cell.angle_alpha   90.00
_cell.angle_beta   90.00
_cell.angle_gamma   90.00
#
_symmetry.space_group_name_H-M   'P 1'
#
loop_
_entity.id
_entity.type
_entity.pdbx_description
1 polymer ?
#
loop_
_entity_poly.entity_id
_entity_poly.type
_entity_poly.pdbx_seq_one_letter_code
_entity_poly.pdbx_strand_id
1 'polypeptide(L)'
;MDKLCCFKDSYSQLVAARSSSSTGKGKNHEGSIKYGFSLVKGKANHPMEDYHVAKFAQIQDNELGLFAIYDGHVGDRVPAYLQKHLFTNILREEEFWEDPTLSISKAYESTDQEILSHSSDLGRGGSTAVTAILINGRRLWIANVGDSRAVLSRKGQAVQMTTDHEPNTERGSIETRGGFVSNLPGDVPRVNGKLAVSRAFGDKSLKSHLRSDPDVQNTDVDVDTEILILASDGIWKVMTNQEAVDIARRTTRDPQKAAKQLTAEALKRDSKDDISCVVVKFR
;
A
#
# COMPACT_ATOMS: atom_id res chain seq x y z
N MET A 1 -50.96 11.74 -26.11
CA MET A 1 -49.87 11.69 -25.11
C MET A 1 -49.25 10.32 -25.24
N ASP A 2 -48.38 10.17 -26.24
CA ASP A 2 -47.90 8.86 -26.65
C ASP A 2 -46.64 8.47 -25.89
N LYS A 3 -46.77 7.28 -25.29
CA LYS A 3 -45.79 6.42 -24.61
C LYS A 3 -44.33 6.74 -24.93
N LEU A 4 -43.63 7.38 -24.00
CA LEU A 4 -42.18 7.27 -23.90
C LEU A 4 -41.85 5.84 -23.48
N CYS A 5 -41.30 5.09 -24.42
CA CYS A 5 -40.76 3.75 -24.21
C CYS A 5 -39.52 3.86 -23.32
N CYS A 6 -39.63 3.40 -22.07
CA CYS A 6 -38.51 3.33 -21.13
C CYS A 6 -37.46 2.35 -21.65
N PHE A 7 -36.34 2.86 -22.14
CA PHE A 7 -35.08 2.11 -22.19
C PHE A 7 -34.65 1.86 -20.74
N LYS A 8 -35.08 0.73 -20.17
CA LYS A 8 -34.44 0.18 -18.97
C LYS A 8 -33.25 -0.63 -19.45
N ASP A 9 -32.08 -0.03 -19.34
CA ASP A 9 -30.80 -0.72 -19.49
C ASP A 9 -30.73 -1.89 -18.53
N SER A 10 -30.74 -3.08 -19.12
CA SER A 10 -30.31 -4.32 -18.50
C SER A 10 -28.81 -4.19 -18.22
N TYR A 11 -28.43 -3.70 -17.04
CA TYR A 11 -27.11 -3.98 -16.49
C TYR A 11 -27.06 -5.48 -16.15
N SER A 12 -26.60 -6.21 -17.17
CA SER A 12 -26.28 -7.62 -17.13
C SER A 12 -25.38 -7.94 -15.96
N GLN A 13 -25.74 -9.04 -15.31
CA GLN A 13 -24.95 -9.86 -14.41
C GLN A 13 -23.46 -9.91 -14.82
N LEU A 14 -22.64 -9.07 -14.17
CA LEU A 14 -21.21 -9.29 -13.99
C LEU A 14 -20.87 -9.04 -12.52
N VAL A 15 -21.59 -9.72 -11.62
CA VAL A 15 -21.01 -10.05 -10.31
C VAL A 15 -20.04 -11.19 -10.57
N ALA A 16 -18.91 -10.89 -11.22
CA ALA A 16 -17.74 -11.71 -11.03
C ALA A 16 -17.53 -11.68 -9.52
N ALA A 17 -17.76 -12.81 -8.86
CA ALA A 17 -17.39 -12.98 -7.47
C ALA A 17 -15.94 -12.53 -7.37
N ARG A 18 -15.70 -11.33 -6.81
CA ARG A 18 -14.34 -10.82 -6.60
C ARG A 18 -13.67 -11.90 -5.76
N SER A 19 -12.71 -12.58 -6.37
CA SER A 19 -12.05 -13.73 -5.78
C SER A 19 -11.58 -13.36 -4.37
N SER A 20 -11.81 -14.24 -3.39
CA SER A 20 -11.32 -14.06 -2.01
C SER A 20 -9.81 -13.96 -1.92
N SER A 21 -9.09 -14.24 -3.00
CA SER A 21 -7.65 -14.07 -3.11
C SER A 21 -7.22 -13.69 -4.51
N SER A 22 -6.10 -12.98 -4.65
CA SER A 22 -5.47 -12.70 -5.94
C SER A 22 -3.96 -12.87 -5.82
N THR A 23 -3.33 -13.41 -6.87
CA THR A 23 -1.89 -13.72 -6.83
C THR A 23 -1.30 -13.54 -8.21
N GLY A 24 -0.04 -13.13 -8.29
CA GLY A 24 0.63 -12.91 -9.57
C GLY A 24 2.12 -12.73 -9.42
N LYS A 25 2.81 -12.54 -10.54
CA LYS A 25 4.26 -12.34 -10.60
C LYS A 25 4.69 -11.71 -11.90
N GLY A 26 5.90 -11.19 -11.89
CA GLY A 26 6.59 -10.69 -13.07
C GLY A 26 8.08 -10.59 -12.82
N LYS A 27 8.79 -10.08 -13.81
CA LYS A 27 10.23 -9.90 -13.80
C LYS A 27 10.61 -8.71 -14.65
N ASN A 28 11.75 -8.12 -14.37
CA ASN A 28 12.29 -7.03 -15.16
C ASN A 28 12.78 -7.56 -16.52
N HIS A 29 13.21 -6.66 -17.40
CA HIS A 29 13.65 -6.97 -18.76
C HIS A 29 14.76 -8.03 -18.79
N GLU A 30 15.79 -7.87 -17.95
CA GLU A 30 16.90 -8.84 -17.83
C GLU A 30 16.49 -10.15 -17.14
N GLY A 31 15.35 -10.16 -16.43
CA GLY A 31 14.85 -11.27 -15.66
C GLY A 31 15.64 -11.58 -14.38
N SER A 32 16.59 -10.73 -14.01
CA SER A 32 17.39 -10.79 -12.78
C SER A 32 16.57 -10.40 -11.56
N ILE A 33 15.67 -9.43 -11.70
CA ILE A 33 14.79 -8.95 -10.63
C ILE A 33 13.38 -9.47 -10.88
N LYS A 34 12.80 -10.12 -9.87
CA LYS A 34 11.48 -10.76 -9.96
C LYS A 34 10.60 -10.26 -8.85
N TYR A 35 9.30 -10.12 -9.11
CA TYR A 35 8.33 -9.87 -8.07
C TYR A 35 7.23 -10.92 -8.07
N GLY A 36 6.55 -11.04 -6.95
CA GLY A 36 5.35 -11.82 -6.79
C GLY A 36 4.47 -11.19 -5.72
N PHE A 37 3.17 -11.37 -5.84
CA PHE A 37 2.21 -10.84 -4.88
C PHE A 37 1.15 -11.86 -4.52
N SER A 38 0.58 -11.67 -3.35
CA SER A 38 -0.53 -12.46 -2.80
C SER A 38 -1.41 -11.53 -1.97
N LEU A 39 -2.70 -11.51 -2.29
CA LEU A 39 -3.73 -10.79 -1.57
C LEU A 39 -4.77 -11.82 -1.13
N VAL A 40 -5.17 -11.79 0.13
CA VAL A 40 -6.20 -12.66 0.69
C VAL A 40 -7.14 -11.82 1.53
N LYS A 41 -8.44 -11.97 1.26
CA LYS A 41 -9.49 -11.34 2.05
C LYS A 41 -9.46 -11.87 3.48
N GLY A 42 -9.55 -10.96 4.44
CA GLY A 42 -9.63 -11.24 5.86
C GLY A 42 -10.89 -11.98 6.29
N LYS A 43 -10.91 -12.35 7.59
CA LYS A 43 -12.07 -12.95 8.25
C LYS A 43 -13.05 -11.90 8.78
N ALA A 44 -12.67 -10.62 8.78
CA ALA A 44 -13.52 -9.52 9.16
C ALA A 44 -14.74 -9.40 8.23
N ASN A 45 -15.86 -8.89 8.76
CA ASN A 45 -17.14 -8.82 8.06
C ASN A 45 -17.26 -7.60 7.14
N HIS A 46 -16.24 -7.35 6.31
CA HIS A 46 -16.25 -6.36 5.23
C HIS A 46 -15.78 -7.00 3.92
N PRO A 47 -15.99 -6.35 2.75
CA PRO A 47 -15.36 -6.75 1.48
C PRO A 47 -13.84 -6.62 1.54
N MET A 48 -13.15 -7.16 0.53
CA MET A 48 -11.72 -6.87 0.33
C MET A 48 -11.55 -5.37 0.03
N GLU A 49 -10.81 -4.65 0.87
CA GLU A 49 -10.51 -3.22 0.74
C GLU A 49 -9.06 -2.97 0.30
N ASP A 50 -8.17 -3.96 0.44
CA ASP A 50 -6.77 -3.90 0.01
C ASP A 50 -6.58 -3.92 -1.52
N TYR A 51 -5.68 -3.07 -2.01
CA TYR A 51 -5.19 -3.06 -3.40
C TYR A 51 -3.66 -3.10 -3.45
N HIS A 52 -3.12 -3.38 -4.63
CA HIS A 52 -1.68 -3.37 -4.86
C HIS A 52 -1.33 -2.87 -6.26
N VAL A 53 -0.07 -2.51 -6.46
CA VAL A 53 0.56 -2.43 -7.78
C VAL A 53 1.83 -3.26 -7.72
N ALA A 54 2.09 -4.06 -8.75
CA ALA A 54 3.37 -4.75 -8.90
C ALA A 54 3.62 -4.97 -10.39
N LYS A 55 4.48 -4.15 -10.97
CA LYS A 55 4.81 -4.19 -12.41
C LYS A 55 6.16 -3.55 -12.69
N PHE A 56 6.73 -3.90 -13.85
CA PHE A 56 7.79 -3.11 -14.47
C PHE A 56 7.20 -2.25 -15.60
N ALA A 57 7.79 -1.08 -15.83
CA ALA A 57 7.41 -0.16 -16.89
C ALA A 57 8.65 0.51 -17.48
N GLN A 58 8.68 0.70 -18.78
CA GLN A 58 9.72 1.47 -19.47
C GLN A 58 9.24 2.92 -19.61
N ILE A 59 10.03 3.88 -19.13
CA ILE A 59 9.74 5.31 -19.26
C ILE A 59 11.02 6.00 -19.73
N GLN A 60 10.97 6.58 -20.94
CA GLN A 60 12.18 7.08 -21.62
C GLN A 60 13.23 5.94 -21.66
N ASP A 61 14.48 6.24 -21.29
CA ASP A 61 15.57 5.27 -21.26
C ASP A 61 15.63 4.45 -19.94
N ASN A 62 14.70 4.68 -19.01
CA ASN A 62 14.72 4.05 -17.68
C ASN A 62 13.70 2.91 -17.53
N GLU A 63 14.16 1.78 -16.99
CA GLU A 63 13.27 0.72 -16.52
C GLU A 63 12.88 1.01 -15.06
N LEU A 64 11.57 1.09 -14.79
CA LEU A 64 11.02 1.29 -13.46
C LEU A 64 10.33 0.04 -12.95
N GLY A 65 10.67 -0.39 -11.74
CA GLY A 65 9.84 -1.29 -10.93
C GLY A 65 8.90 -0.48 -10.06
N LEU A 66 7.59 -0.67 -10.21
CA LEU A 66 6.55 0.04 -9.47
C LEU A 66 5.80 -0.96 -8.58
N PHE A 67 5.95 -0.80 -7.27
CA PHE A 67 5.38 -1.70 -6.27
C PHE A 67 4.64 -0.92 -5.21
N ALA A 68 3.43 -1.31 -4.86
CA ALA A 68 2.66 -0.67 -3.80
C ALA A 68 1.69 -1.63 -3.13
N ILE A 69 1.41 -1.36 -1.87
CA ILE A 69 0.25 -1.85 -1.13
C ILE A 69 -0.57 -0.65 -0.68
N TYR A 70 -1.89 -0.75 -0.86
CA TYR A 70 -2.88 0.21 -0.41
C TYR A 70 -3.86 -0.53 0.49
N ASP A 71 -3.71 -0.37 1.81
CA ASP A 71 -4.63 -0.93 2.80
C ASP A 71 -5.80 0.03 2.94
N GLY A 72 -7.02 -0.44 2.65
CA GLY A 72 -8.22 0.38 2.56
C GLY A 72 -9.08 0.24 3.80
N HIS A 73 -9.81 1.29 4.17
CA HIS A 73 -10.77 1.21 5.26
C HIS A 73 -12.05 1.99 4.98
N VAL A 74 -13.19 1.40 5.37
CA VAL A 74 -14.53 2.01 5.20
C VAL A 74 -14.84 2.29 3.72
N GLY A 75 -14.46 1.36 2.86
CA GLY A 75 -14.65 1.38 1.42
C GLY A 75 -13.36 1.08 0.65
N ASP A 76 -13.54 0.52 -0.54
CA ASP A 76 -12.45 0.07 -1.41
C ASP A 76 -12.14 1.06 -2.56
N ARG A 77 -12.86 2.20 -2.60
CA ARG A 77 -12.79 3.16 -3.71
C ARG A 77 -11.55 4.06 -3.64
N VAL A 78 -11.13 4.48 -2.45
CA VAL A 78 -9.88 5.24 -2.25
C VAL A 78 -8.66 4.40 -2.64
N PRO A 79 -8.45 3.17 -2.13
CA PRO A 79 -7.31 2.34 -2.55
C PRO A 79 -7.39 1.98 -4.05
N ALA A 80 -8.59 1.77 -4.61
CA ALA A 80 -8.76 1.58 -6.06
C ALA A 80 -8.38 2.83 -6.89
N TYR A 81 -8.61 4.03 -6.35
CA TYR A 81 -8.17 5.29 -6.97
C TYR A 81 -6.64 5.38 -6.93
N LEU A 82 -6.02 5.14 -5.77
CA LEU A 82 -4.57 5.14 -5.61
C LEU A 82 -3.88 4.15 -6.56
N GLN A 83 -4.42 2.94 -6.71
CA GLN A 83 -3.92 1.93 -7.64
C GLN A 83 -3.79 2.45 -9.08
N LYS A 84 -4.74 3.29 -9.53
CA LYS A 84 -4.80 3.82 -10.89
C LYS A 84 -3.97 5.09 -11.07
N HIS A 85 -3.94 5.95 -10.06
CA HIS A 85 -3.53 7.33 -10.22
C HIS A 85 -2.20 7.67 -9.53
N LEU A 86 -1.88 7.09 -8.37
CA LEU A 86 -0.77 7.58 -7.56
C LEU A 86 0.59 7.52 -8.29
N PHE A 87 0.98 6.37 -8.84
CA PHE A 87 2.21 6.28 -9.64
C PHE A 87 2.18 7.18 -10.87
N THR A 88 1.03 7.31 -11.52
CA THR A 88 0.88 8.19 -12.68
C THR A 88 1.12 9.65 -12.29
N ASN A 89 0.62 10.08 -11.13
CA ASN A 89 0.80 11.42 -10.62
C ASN A 89 2.27 11.65 -10.22
N ILE A 90 2.91 10.71 -9.52
CA ILE A 90 4.35 10.79 -9.18
C ILE A 90 5.21 10.97 -10.42
N LEU A 91 4.98 10.14 -11.45
CA LEU A 91 5.81 10.13 -12.67
C LEU A 91 5.51 11.28 -13.63
N ARG A 92 4.49 12.10 -13.34
CA ARG A 92 4.14 13.31 -14.09
C ARG A 92 4.76 14.57 -13.50
N GLU A 93 5.24 14.52 -12.26
CA GLU A 93 5.98 15.63 -11.66
C GLU A 93 7.26 15.89 -12.47
N GLU A 94 7.42 17.12 -12.93
CA GLU A 94 8.50 17.51 -13.85
C GLU A 94 9.90 17.23 -13.26
N GLU A 95 10.04 17.44 -11.95
CA GLU A 95 11.30 17.28 -11.21
C GLU A 95 11.52 15.83 -10.73
N PHE A 96 10.74 14.84 -11.19
CA PHE A 96 10.83 13.47 -10.67
C PHE A 96 12.23 12.86 -10.83
N TRP A 97 12.94 13.17 -11.91
CA TRP A 97 14.25 12.58 -12.19
C TRP A 97 15.40 13.29 -11.45
N GLU A 98 15.20 14.56 -11.11
CA GLU A 98 16.15 15.45 -10.42
C GLU A 98 15.98 15.38 -8.90
N ASP A 99 14.73 15.46 -8.43
CA ASP A 99 14.33 15.36 -7.03
C ASP A 99 13.11 14.43 -6.86
N PRO A 100 13.35 13.10 -6.84
CA PRO A 100 12.29 12.13 -6.57
C PRO A 100 11.62 12.34 -5.21
N THR A 101 12.33 12.86 -4.20
CA THR A 101 11.76 13.07 -2.85
C THR A 101 10.65 14.09 -2.91
N LEU A 102 10.95 15.27 -3.45
CA LEU A 102 10.01 16.37 -3.56
C LEU A 102 8.83 15.98 -4.45
N SER A 103 9.10 15.33 -5.57
CA SER A 103 8.09 14.90 -6.54
C SER A 103 7.14 13.87 -5.95
N ILE A 104 7.64 12.88 -5.20
CA ILE A 104 6.79 11.91 -4.51
C ILE A 104 5.91 12.61 -3.48
N SER A 105 6.45 13.51 -2.66
CA SER A 105 5.67 14.25 -1.66
C SER A 105 4.58 15.13 -2.29
N LYS A 106 4.90 15.87 -3.36
CA LYS A 106 3.94 16.68 -4.12
C LYS A 106 2.81 15.83 -4.70
N ALA A 107 3.15 14.69 -5.30
CA ALA A 107 2.17 13.80 -5.90
C ALA A 107 1.25 13.12 -4.87
N TYR A 108 1.78 12.78 -3.68
CA TYR A 108 0.94 12.29 -2.57
C TYR A 108 -0.05 13.37 -2.13
N GLU A 109 0.41 14.61 -1.94
CA GLU A 109 -0.45 15.73 -1.55
C GLU A 109 -1.53 16.01 -2.60
N SER A 110 -1.16 16.15 -3.87
CA SER A 110 -2.10 16.44 -4.96
C SER A 110 -3.11 15.32 -5.16
N THR A 111 -2.69 14.06 -5.07
CA THR A 111 -3.59 12.90 -5.15
C THR A 111 -4.59 12.88 -3.99
N ASP A 112 -4.17 13.24 -2.77
CA ASP A 112 -5.11 13.34 -1.63
C ASP A 112 -6.11 14.49 -1.83
N GLN A 113 -5.68 15.64 -2.35
CA GLN A 113 -6.60 16.74 -2.68
C GLN A 113 -7.64 16.32 -3.74
N GLU A 114 -7.23 15.59 -4.78
CA GLU A 114 -8.14 15.03 -5.78
C GLU A 114 -9.14 14.04 -5.15
N ILE A 115 -8.69 13.19 -4.23
CA ILE A 115 -9.58 12.26 -3.51
C ILE A 115 -10.61 13.03 -2.67
N LEU A 116 -10.17 14.08 -1.96
CA LEU A 116 -11.03 14.91 -1.11
C LEU A 116 -12.04 15.75 -1.89
N SER A 117 -11.67 16.21 -3.09
CA SER A 117 -12.58 16.93 -3.98
C SER A 117 -13.65 16.02 -4.59
N HIS A 118 -13.35 14.72 -4.76
CA HIS A 118 -14.27 13.70 -5.29
C HIS A 118 -14.87 12.79 -4.21
N SER A 119 -14.88 13.23 -2.94
CA SER A 119 -15.34 12.40 -1.82
C SER A 119 -16.81 11.95 -1.92
N SER A 120 -17.65 12.66 -2.68
CA SER A 120 -19.04 12.22 -2.96
C SER A 120 -19.08 10.91 -3.73
N ASP A 121 -18.10 10.70 -4.61
CA ASP A 121 -18.02 9.56 -5.52
C ASP A 121 -17.11 8.48 -4.94
N LEU A 122 -16.02 8.86 -4.26
CA LEU A 122 -15.08 7.93 -3.63
C LEU A 122 -15.52 7.45 -2.25
N GLY A 123 -16.46 8.13 -1.61
CA GLY A 123 -16.98 7.75 -0.29
C GLY A 123 -16.21 8.35 0.88
N ARG A 124 -16.47 7.81 2.07
CA ARG A 124 -16.00 8.38 3.35
C ARG A 124 -14.71 7.76 3.89
N GLY A 125 -14.33 6.62 3.34
CA GLY A 125 -13.16 5.87 3.77
C GLY A 125 -11.86 6.53 3.38
N GLY A 126 -10.78 5.79 3.62
CA GLY A 126 -9.43 6.20 3.32
C GLY A 126 -8.57 5.02 2.94
N SER A 127 -7.28 5.29 2.83
CA SER A 127 -6.30 4.24 2.59
C SER A 127 -4.90 4.63 3.03
N THR A 128 -4.13 3.64 3.46
CA THR A 128 -2.68 3.74 3.55
C THR A 128 -2.05 3.61 2.16
N ALA A 129 -0.77 3.97 2.05
CA ALA A 129 0.02 3.70 0.87
C ALA A 129 1.48 3.52 1.25
N VAL A 130 1.98 2.30 1.09
CA VAL A 130 3.42 2.05 0.99
C VAL A 130 3.77 1.82 -0.47
N THR A 131 4.65 2.66 -1.02
CA THR A 131 5.09 2.57 -2.41
C THR A 131 6.60 2.39 -2.48
N ALA A 132 7.03 1.70 -3.53
CA ALA A 132 8.43 1.55 -3.88
C ALA A 132 8.62 1.74 -5.39
N ILE A 133 9.60 2.57 -5.75
CA ILE A 133 10.02 2.82 -7.13
C ILE A 133 11.48 2.40 -7.27
N LEU A 134 11.72 1.36 -8.07
CA LEU A 134 13.04 0.87 -8.40
C LEU A 134 13.46 1.42 -9.76
N ILE A 135 14.52 2.23 -9.80
CA ILE A 135 15.03 2.83 -11.04
C ILE A 135 16.24 2.01 -11.53
N ASN A 136 16.14 1.48 -12.74
CA ASN A 136 17.18 0.71 -13.45
C ASN A 136 17.78 -0.43 -12.63
N GLY A 137 16.97 -1.07 -11.77
CA GLY A 137 17.41 -2.14 -10.89
C GLY A 137 18.44 -1.73 -9.83
N ARG A 138 18.68 -0.42 -9.65
CA ARG A 138 19.80 0.11 -8.85
C ARG A 138 19.34 0.99 -7.69
N ARG A 139 18.51 2.00 -7.93
CA ARG A 139 18.10 2.94 -6.87
C ARG A 139 16.65 2.67 -6.48
N LEU A 140 16.43 2.42 -5.19
CA LEU A 140 15.12 2.12 -4.64
C LEU A 140 14.63 3.29 -3.81
N TRP A 141 13.53 3.90 -4.22
CA TRP A 141 12.79 4.91 -3.48
C TRP A 141 11.61 4.27 -2.78
N ILE A 142 11.37 4.60 -1.52
CA ILE A 142 10.27 4.10 -0.71
C ILE A 142 9.56 5.29 -0.07
N ALA A 143 8.24 5.31 -0.16
CA ALA A 143 7.41 6.33 0.45
C ALA A 143 6.23 5.70 1.19
N ASN A 144 5.91 6.22 2.37
CA ASN A 144 4.87 5.67 3.23
C ASN A 144 3.89 6.72 3.75
N VAL A 145 2.60 6.35 3.75
CA VAL A 145 1.52 6.98 4.51
C VAL A 145 0.70 5.86 5.14
N GLY A 146 0.75 5.71 6.47
CA GLY A 146 -0.04 4.73 7.22
C GLY A 146 0.84 3.67 7.89
N ASP A 147 0.29 2.50 8.15
CA ASP A 147 0.92 1.36 8.86
C ASP A 147 1.13 0.12 7.97
N SER A 148 0.80 0.22 6.67
CA SER A 148 1.48 -0.62 5.68
C SER A 148 2.98 -0.35 5.73
N ARG A 149 3.79 -1.39 5.55
CA ARG A 149 5.24 -1.31 5.81
C ARG A 149 6.06 -1.94 4.70
N ALA A 150 7.22 -1.33 4.42
CA ALA A 150 8.25 -1.91 3.57
C ALA A 150 9.44 -2.38 4.40
N VAL A 151 9.89 -3.60 4.17
CA VAL A 151 11.04 -4.22 4.84
C VAL A 151 12.00 -4.77 3.78
N LEU A 152 13.26 -4.36 3.85
CA LEU A 152 14.35 -4.89 3.04
C LEU A 152 15.06 -6.02 3.79
N SER A 153 15.49 -7.05 3.07
CA SER A 153 16.45 -8.03 3.57
C SER A 153 17.84 -7.69 3.03
N ARG A 154 18.77 -7.38 3.94
CA ARG A 154 20.20 -7.22 3.64
C ARG A 154 20.98 -8.35 4.29
N LYS A 155 21.59 -9.25 3.51
CA LYS A 155 22.31 -10.44 4.03
C LYS A 155 21.48 -11.25 5.04
N GLY A 156 20.18 -11.39 4.79
CA GLY A 156 19.25 -12.07 5.69
C GLY A 156 18.74 -11.26 6.89
N GLN A 157 19.26 -10.05 7.14
CA GLN A 157 18.77 -9.19 8.22
C GLN A 157 17.65 -8.27 7.72
N ALA A 158 16.57 -8.19 8.50
CA ALA A 158 15.48 -7.27 8.22
C ALA A 158 15.85 -5.82 8.53
N VAL A 159 15.66 -4.93 7.55
CA VAL A 159 15.81 -3.48 7.66
C VAL A 159 14.47 -2.85 7.30
N GLN A 160 13.81 -2.24 8.28
CA GLN A 160 12.56 -1.54 8.05
C GLN A 160 12.84 -0.22 7.33
N MET A 161 12.16 -0.02 6.20
CA MET A 161 12.38 1.12 5.30
C MET A 161 11.25 2.16 5.38
N THR A 162 10.35 2.03 6.34
CA THR A 162 9.22 2.94 6.54
C THR A 162 9.02 3.18 8.02
N THR A 163 8.52 4.34 8.40
CA THR A 163 7.98 4.58 9.74
C THR A 163 6.48 4.31 9.69
N ASP A 164 5.98 3.47 10.59
CA ASP A 164 4.53 3.24 10.70
C ASP A 164 3.88 4.46 11.38
N HIS A 165 2.86 5.00 10.75
CA HIS A 165 2.21 6.23 11.17
C HIS A 165 1.11 5.95 12.21
N GLU A 166 1.54 5.71 13.44
CA GLU A 166 0.65 5.39 14.56
C GLU A 166 0.18 6.65 15.32
N PRO A 167 -1.10 6.71 15.76
CA PRO A 167 -1.63 7.85 16.50
C PRO A 167 -0.83 8.24 17.76
N ASN A 168 -0.30 7.29 18.53
CA ASN A 168 0.46 7.63 19.73
C ASN A 168 1.82 8.26 19.41
N THR A 169 2.50 7.80 18.35
CA THR A 169 3.79 8.33 17.92
C THR A 169 3.64 9.76 17.39
N GLU A 170 2.54 10.07 16.71
CA GLU A 170 2.27 11.40 16.15
C GLU A 170 1.29 12.25 16.98
N ARG A 171 1.04 11.87 18.24
CA ARG A 171 0.06 12.51 19.13
C ARG A 171 0.16 14.03 19.16
N GLY A 172 1.37 14.57 19.30
CA GLY A 172 1.59 16.02 19.38
C GLY A 172 1.13 16.76 18.12
N SER A 173 1.35 16.17 16.93
CA SER A 173 0.88 16.74 15.66
C SER A 173 -0.66 16.72 15.57
N ILE A 174 -1.29 15.63 16.01
CA ILE A 174 -2.75 15.48 16.00
C ILE A 174 -3.40 16.49 16.96
N GLU A 175 -2.89 16.60 18.19
CA GLU A 175 -3.44 17.48 19.23
C GLU A 175 -3.22 18.97 18.88
N THR A 176 -2.09 19.33 18.26
CA THR A 176 -1.83 20.70 17.77
C THR A 176 -2.83 21.12 16.69
N ARG A 177 -3.36 20.16 15.91
CA ARG A 177 -4.39 20.40 14.89
C ARG A 177 -5.82 20.40 15.44
N GLY A 178 -5.99 20.31 16.76
CA GLY A 178 -7.30 20.28 17.43
C GLY A 178 -7.94 18.89 17.50
N GLY A 179 -7.21 17.84 17.13
CA GLY A 179 -7.64 16.46 17.34
C GLY A 179 -7.27 15.92 18.71
N PHE A 180 -7.56 14.64 18.93
CA PHE A 180 -7.10 13.90 20.12
C PHE A 180 -6.76 12.45 19.76
N VAL A 181 -5.96 11.80 20.60
CA VAL A 181 -5.66 10.38 20.47
C VAL A 181 -6.25 9.61 21.64
N SER A 182 -7.24 8.77 21.36
CA SER A 182 -7.88 7.90 22.36
C SER A 182 -7.05 6.65 22.61
N ASN A 183 -6.90 6.28 23.88
CA ASN A 183 -6.29 5.02 24.33
C ASN A 183 -7.29 4.28 25.21
N LEU A 184 -8.22 3.55 24.60
CA LEU A 184 -9.20 2.75 25.34
C LEU A 184 -8.59 1.40 25.73
N PRO A 185 -8.78 0.91 26.97
CA PRO A 185 -8.29 -0.42 27.36
C PRO A 185 -8.81 -1.51 26.42
N GLY A 186 -7.90 -2.30 25.85
CA GLY A 186 -8.25 -3.40 24.93
C GLY A 186 -8.50 -2.98 23.48
N ASP A 187 -8.31 -1.71 23.13
CA ASP A 187 -8.35 -1.22 21.74
C ASP A 187 -6.99 -0.61 21.36
N VAL A 188 -6.76 -0.44 20.07
CA VAL A 188 -5.61 0.29 19.54
C VAL A 188 -5.81 1.81 19.70
N PRO A 189 -4.73 2.60 19.76
CA PRO A 189 -4.83 4.05 19.73
C PRO A 189 -5.55 4.55 18.48
N ARG A 190 -6.40 5.57 18.61
CA ARG A 190 -7.16 6.13 17.47
C ARG A 190 -7.20 7.64 17.44
N VAL A 191 -7.07 8.23 16.24
CA VAL A 191 -7.34 9.64 15.97
C VAL A 191 -8.83 9.91 16.13
N ASN A 192 -9.17 10.84 17.01
CA ASN A 192 -10.54 11.21 17.40
C ASN A 192 -11.42 10.01 17.78
N GLY A 193 -10.84 8.92 18.30
CA GLY A 193 -11.59 7.69 18.61
C GLY A 193 -12.07 6.88 17.40
N LYS A 194 -11.57 7.17 16.19
CA LYS A 194 -12.05 6.57 14.94
C LYS A 194 -10.98 5.78 14.20
N LEU A 195 -9.91 6.46 13.78
CA LEU A 195 -8.93 5.91 12.83
C LEU A 195 -7.66 5.44 13.53
N ALA A 196 -7.19 4.23 13.24
CA ALA A 196 -6.03 3.61 13.89
C ALA A 196 -4.67 4.02 13.29
N VAL A 197 -4.66 4.93 12.31
CA VAL A 197 -3.46 5.52 11.70
C VAL A 197 -3.50 7.05 11.83
N SER A 198 -2.33 7.68 11.94
CA SER A 198 -2.17 9.14 12.04
C SER A 198 -2.03 9.86 10.70
N ARG A 199 -1.72 9.10 9.63
CA ARG A 199 -1.70 9.59 8.26
C ARG A 199 -2.43 8.62 7.33
N ALA A 200 -3.29 9.14 6.46
CA ALA A 200 -3.99 8.38 5.42
C ALA A 200 -4.46 9.28 4.28
N PHE A 201 -4.67 8.69 3.10
CA PHE A 201 -5.43 9.31 2.02
C PHE A 201 -6.93 9.27 2.33
N GLY A 202 -7.70 10.24 1.84
CA GLY A 202 -9.15 10.25 2.04
C GLY A 202 -9.56 10.69 3.44
N ASP A 203 -10.47 9.97 4.12
CA ASP A 203 -10.89 10.28 5.50
C ASP A 203 -11.34 11.74 5.69
N LYS A 204 -12.11 12.28 4.74
CA LYS A 204 -12.47 13.72 4.68
C LYS A 204 -12.97 14.30 6.01
N SER A 205 -13.71 13.53 6.79
CA SER A 205 -14.26 13.97 8.09
C SER A 205 -13.22 14.13 9.20
N LEU A 206 -12.03 13.55 9.03
CA LEU A 206 -10.90 13.61 9.97
C LEU A 206 -9.73 14.42 9.42
N LYS A 207 -9.76 14.83 8.15
CA LYS A 207 -8.60 15.40 7.44
C LYS A 207 -8.02 16.65 8.11
N SER A 208 -8.82 17.43 8.84
CA SER A 208 -8.28 18.56 9.63
C SER A 208 -7.24 18.13 10.67
N HIS A 209 -7.33 16.89 11.18
CA HIS A 209 -6.45 16.34 12.22
C HIS A 209 -5.58 15.18 11.69
N LEU A 210 -5.68 14.86 10.40
CA LEU A 210 -4.98 13.75 9.76
C LEU A 210 -4.05 14.28 8.67
N ARG A 211 -2.85 13.73 8.59
CA ARG A 211 -1.89 14.06 7.53
C ARG A 211 -1.99 13.10 6.35
N SER A 212 -1.47 13.52 5.20
CA SER A 212 -1.30 12.69 4.00
C SER A 212 0.07 12.87 3.34
N ASP A 213 0.96 13.67 3.96
CA ASP A 213 2.33 13.79 3.49
C ASP A 213 3.15 12.54 3.84
N PRO A 214 3.93 12.01 2.88
CA PRO A 214 4.68 10.78 3.08
C PRO A 214 6.01 11.01 3.79
N ASP A 215 6.45 10.01 4.54
CA ASP A 215 7.88 9.84 4.82
C ASP A 215 8.51 9.16 3.60
N VAL A 216 9.57 9.78 3.03
CA VAL A 216 10.24 9.30 1.81
C VAL A 216 11.71 9.04 2.10
N GLN A 217 12.23 7.89 1.68
CA GLN A 217 13.65 7.56 1.75
C GLN A 217 14.11 6.76 0.53
N ASN A 218 15.43 6.66 0.34
CA ASN A 218 16.00 5.85 -0.72
C ASN A 218 17.20 5.03 -0.25
N THR A 219 17.49 3.99 -1.01
CA THR A 219 18.65 3.12 -0.78
C THR A 219 19.14 2.53 -2.09
N ASP A 220 20.42 2.20 -2.17
CA ASP A 220 20.99 1.48 -3.30
C ASP A 220 20.76 -0.03 -3.15
N VAL A 221 20.39 -0.66 -4.27
CA VAL A 221 20.31 -2.11 -4.44
C VAL A 221 21.69 -2.61 -4.83
N ASP A 222 22.36 -3.24 -3.87
CA ASP A 222 23.71 -3.76 -3.98
C ASP A 222 23.74 -5.31 -3.94
N VAL A 223 24.93 -5.89 -3.76
CA VAL A 223 25.11 -7.35 -3.64
C VAL A 223 24.49 -7.94 -2.38
N ASP A 224 24.28 -7.13 -1.34
CA ASP A 224 23.75 -7.56 -0.06
C ASP A 224 22.21 -7.48 -0.02
N THR A 225 21.61 -6.75 -0.96
CA THR A 225 20.16 -6.53 -1.06
C THR A 225 19.49 -7.75 -1.70
N GLU A 226 18.80 -8.55 -0.89
CA GLU A 226 18.23 -9.84 -1.32
C GLU A 226 16.75 -9.72 -1.70
N ILE A 227 15.94 -9.11 -0.82
CA ILE A 227 14.48 -9.11 -0.89
C ILE A 227 13.93 -7.76 -0.42
N LEU A 228 12.87 -7.28 -1.07
CA LEU A 228 11.98 -6.24 -0.56
C LEU A 228 10.60 -6.83 -0.34
N ILE A 229 9.99 -6.56 0.82
CA ILE A 229 8.62 -6.95 1.17
C ILE A 229 7.82 -5.67 1.42
N LEU A 230 6.73 -5.48 0.69
CA LEU A 230 5.69 -4.49 1.01
C LEU A 230 4.45 -5.26 1.43
N ALA A 231 3.87 -4.93 2.58
CA ALA A 231 2.65 -5.60 3.03
C ALA A 231 1.76 -4.68 3.86
N SER A 232 0.46 -5.03 3.93
CA SER A 232 -0.51 -4.41 4.83
C SER A 232 -0.32 -4.87 6.27
N ASP A 233 -1.04 -4.21 7.19
CA ASP A 233 -0.98 -4.54 8.61
C ASP A 233 -1.45 -5.99 8.90
N GLY A 234 -2.22 -6.59 7.99
CA GLY A 234 -2.63 -7.98 8.04
C GLY A 234 -1.46 -8.98 8.15
N ILE A 235 -0.25 -8.59 7.69
CA ILE A 235 1.02 -9.29 7.93
C ILE A 235 1.67 -8.79 9.23
N TRP A 236 1.86 -7.48 9.37
CA TRP A 236 2.72 -6.88 10.39
C TRP A 236 2.16 -6.94 11.82
N LYS A 237 0.84 -7.08 11.97
CA LYS A 237 0.18 -7.30 13.27
C LYS A 237 0.51 -8.68 13.86
N VAL A 238 0.91 -9.65 13.05
CA VAL A 238 1.11 -11.06 13.49
C VAL A 238 2.51 -11.61 13.20
N MET A 239 3.35 -10.86 12.51
CA MET A 239 4.73 -11.22 12.19
C MET A 239 5.66 -10.04 12.40
N THR A 240 6.81 -10.31 13.04
CA THR A 240 7.91 -9.36 13.09
C THR A 240 8.58 -9.23 11.72
N ASN A 241 9.33 -8.13 11.52
CA ASN A 241 10.09 -7.90 10.29
C ASN A 241 11.04 -9.06 9.97
N GLN A 242 11.72 -9.60 10.99
CA GLN A 242 12.67 -10.69 10.81
C GLN A 242 11.98 -12.02 10.47
N GLU A 243 10.83 -12.33 11.08
CA GLU A 243 10.07 -13.53 10.71
C GLU A 243 9.60 -13.48 9.26
N ALA A 244 9.11 -12.33 8.80
CA ALA A 244 8.69 -12.15 7.41
C ALA A 244 9.86 -12.35 6.44
N VAL A 245 11.04 -11.78 6.73
CA VAL A 245 12.27 -11.99 5.95
C VAL A 245 12.66 -13.46 5.95
N ASP A 246 12.68 -14.12 7.11
CA ASP A 246 13.05 -15.53 7.23
C ASP A 246 12.13 -16.43 6.39
N ILE A 247 10.82 -16.20 6.43
CA ILE A 247 9.84 -16.92 5.61
C ILE A 247 10.14 -16.70 4.13
N ALA A 248 10.22 -15.44 3.68
CA ALA A 248 10.44 -15.10 2.27
C ALA A 248 11.74 -15.65 1.69
N ARG A 249 12.78 -15.79 2.54
CA ARG A 249 14.07 -16.40 2.17
C ARG A 249 13.98 -17.92 2.06
N ARG A 250 13.32 -18.61 3.00
CA ARG A 250 13.21 -20.07 3.03
C ARG A 250 12.31 -20.64 1.92
N THR A 251 11.31 -19.89 1.45
CA THR A 251 10.27 -20.40 0.58
C THR A 251 10.78 -21.03 -0.72
N THR A 252 11.41 -20.25 -1.60
CA THR A 252 12.01 -20.64 -2.91
C THR A 252 12.67 -19.39 -3.54
N ARG A 253 13.31 -19.52 -4.71
CA ARG A 253 13.64 -18.36 -5.57
C ARG A 253 12.42 -17.69 -6.25
N ASP A 254 11.22 -18.27 -6.14
CA ASP A 254 9.99 -17.70 -6.72
C ASP A 254 9.34 -16.72 -5.72
N PRO A 255 9.36 -15.40 -5.99
CA PRO A 255 8.75 -14.41 -5.10
C PRO A 255 7.23 -14.58 -4.95
N GLN A 256 6.53 -15.18 -5.93
CA GLN A 256 5.09 -15.45 -5.80
C GLN A 256 4.82 -16.44 -4.67
N LYS A 257 5.65 -17.49 -4.58
CA LYS A 257 5.52 -18.48 -3.53
C LYS A 257 5.85 -17.86 -2.17
N ALA A 258 6.85 -16.97 -2.11
CA ALA A 258 7.19 -16.23 -0.89
C ALA A 258 6.01 -15.37 -0.41
N ALA A 259 5.41 -14.56 -1.30
CA ALA A 259 4.23 -13.77 -0.96
C ALA A 259 3.06 -14.66 -0.48
N LYS A 260 2.79 -15.80 -1.14
CA LYS A 260 1.77 -16.76 -0.71
C LYS A 260 2.04 -17.32 0.68
N GLN A 261 3.29 -17.69 0.97
CA GLN A 261 3.65 -18.23 2.28
C GLN A 261 3.51 -17.18 3.39
N LEU A 262 3.87 -15.93 3.13
CA LEU A 262 3.64 -14.82 4.08
C LEU A 262 2.15 -14.66 4.37
N THR A 263 1.30 -14.58 3.34
CA THR A 263 -0.15 -14.47 3.53
C THR A 263 -0.75 -15.69 4.25
N ALA A 264 -0.26 -16.90 3.95
CA ALA A 264 -0.73 -18.13 4.59
C ALA A 264 -0.32 -18.21 6.06
N GLU A 265 0.91 -17.79 6.39
CA GLU A 265 1.37 -17.74 7.78
C GLU A 265 0.58 -16.70 8.59
N ALA A 266 0.27 -15.53 8.03
CA ALA A 266 -0.58 -14.55 8.72
C ALA A 266 -2.00 -15.08 9.00
N LEU A 267 -2.62 -15.77 8.04
CA LEU A 267 -3.92 -16.43 8.24
C LEU A 267 -3.86 -17.50 9.34
N LYS A 268 -2.78 -18.27 9.38
CA LYS A 268 -2.54 -19.30 10.40
C LYS A 268 -2.32 -18.68 11.78
N ARG A 269 -1.72 -17.49 11.85
CA ARG A 269 -1.57 -16.67 13.06
C ARG A 269 -2.81 -15.82 13.38
N ASP A 270 -3.95 -16.18 12.79
CA ASP A 270 -5.25 -15.58 13.06
C ASP A 270 -5.39 -14.09 12.76
N SER A 271 -4.62 -13.57 11.79
CA SER A 271 -4.88 -12.25 11.22
C SER A 271 -6.34 -12.16 10.76
N LYS A 272 -7.01 -11.07 11.14
CA LYS A 272 -8.44 -10.86 10.92
C LYS A 272 -8.73 -9.93 9.75
N ASP A 273 -7.79 -9.04 9.47
CA ASP A 273 -7.88 -8.04 8.41
C ASP A 273 -7.60 -8.64 7.04
N ASP A 274 -7.79 -7.84 6.00
CA ASP A 274 -7.27 -8.14 4.68
C ASP A 274 -5.73 -8.25 4.71
N ILE A 275 -5.19 -9.16 3.92
CA ILE A 275 -3.77 -9.49 3.95
C ILE A 275 -3.22 -9.35 2.54
N SER A 276 -2.43 -8.31 2.31
CA SER A 276 -1.78 -8.05 1.04
C SER A 276 -0.26 -8.01 1.18
N CYS A 277 0.43 -8.59 0.21
CA CYS A 277 1.88 -8.70 0.23
C CYS A 277 2.46 -8.71 -1.19
N VAL A 278 3.46 -7.87 -1.42
CA VAL A 278 4.32 -7.86 -2.60
C VAL A 278 5.74 -8.19 -2.14
N VAL A 279 6.35 -9.18 -2.79
CA VAL A 279 7.75 -9.59 -2.57
C VAL A 279 8.52 -9.33 -3.85
N VAL A 280 9.61 -8.58 -3.78
CA VAL A 280 10.59 -8.38 -4.86
C VAL A 280 11.89 -9.06 -4.46
N LYS A 281 12.47 -9.86 -5.36
CA LYS A 281 13.77 -10.50 -5.20
C LYS A 281 14.75 -9.93 -6.21
N PHE A 282 15.90 -9.48 -5.72
CA PHE A 282 16.88 -8.76 -6.54
C PHE A 282 17.90 -9.69 -7.22
N ARG A 283 17.99 -10.98 -6.81
CA ARG A 283 18.82 -12.05 -7.43
C ARG A 283 18.22 -13.45 -7.20
#